data_AF-A0A8T0CE70-F1
#
_entry.id   AF-A0A8T0CE70-F1
#
_cell.length_a   1.000
_cell.length_b   1.000
_cell.length_c   1.000
_cell.angle_alpha   90.00
_cell.angle_beta   90.00
_cell.angle_gamma   90.00
#
_symmetry.space_group_name_H-M   'P 1'
#
loop_
_entity.id
_entity.type
_entity.pdbx_description
1 polymer ?
#
loop_
_entity_poly.entity_id
_entity_poly.type
_entity_poly.pdbx_seq_one_letter_code
_entity_poly.pdbx_strand_id
1 'polypeptide(L)'
;MAVLGNLPKQPKLTWQEIVDAYAKDYDKYMKTPYPWQSYNSHEYREWLAARKTVEQKSAQRVQEAEFFKGVTFDEVENSVKKHLADGSLQLRQGWAELFQAVLKSNDSRISIVSVNWSETSIRLTLLLAARGLVLPEQDHIELTRYIQSMTINANEIAGLREPGGSSGQICRLHGEDIRTSNDKLRYLPKPDESNVFVIYVGDSSTDFDCLVDADLGVWLCNVPESERQQKFKDTFAPFDQSGFYPSPLAAIRRFEDATELFYWSPDFEPLLRLFVADSQA
;
A
#
# COMPACT_ATOMS: atom_id res chain seq x y z
N MET A 1 9.12 4.57 2.67
CA MET A 1 10.60 4.68 2.52
C MET A 1 11.27 5.61 3.52
N ALA A 2 10.62 6.69 3.97
CA ALA A 2 11.17 7.57 5.01
C ALA A 2 11.75 6.81 6.23
N VAL A 3 11.04 5.76 6.67
CA VAL A 3 11.46 4.93 7.81
C VAL A 3 12.73 4.12 7.55
N LEU A 4 12.94 3.57 6.36
CA LEU A 4 14.04 2.62 6.09
C LEU A 4 15.26 3.28 5.43
N GLY A 5 15.11 4.46 4.82
CA GLY A 5 16.19 5.16 4.12
C GLY A 5 17.38 5.56 5.00
N ASN A 6 17.18 5.63 6.32
CA ASN A 6 18.20 5.98 7.32
C ASN A 6 18.92 4.77 7.92
N LEU A 7 18.56 3.55 7.51
CA LEU A 7 19.18 2.31 8.00
C LEU A 7 20.49 1.89 7.32
N PRO A 8 20.88 2.32 6.10
CA PRO A 8 22.07 1.78 5.45
C PRO A 8 23.33 2.16 6.24
N LYS A 9 24.23 1.20 6.48
CA LYS A 9 25.47 1.45 7.23
C LYS A 9 26.55 2.07 6.36
N GLN A 10 26.84 1.44 5.22
CA GLN A 10 27.85 1.85 4.25
C GLN A 10 27.43 1.39 2.84
N PRO A 11 26.38 1.98 2.26
CA PRO A 11 25.92 1.55 0.96
C PRO A 11 26.91 1.99 -0.13
N LYS A 12 27.04 1.21 -1.21
CA LYS A 12 27.93 1.58 -2.33
C LYS A 12 27.43 2.80 -3.12
N LEU A 13 26.12 3.04 -3.05
CA LEU A 13 25.45 4.21 -3.62
C LEU A 13 24.64 4.89 -2.51
N THR A 14 24.59 6.21 -2.54
CA THR A 14 23.68 6.97 -1.69
C THR A 14 22.24 6.74 -2.11
N TRP A 15 21.29 6.99 -1.19
CA TRP A 15 19.86 6.93 -1.51
C TRP A 15 19.50 7.90 -2.63
N GLN A 16 20.08 9.10 -2.62
CA GLN A 16 19.82 10.13 -3.63
C GLN A 16 20.24 9.65 -5.02
N GLU A 17 21.39 8.99 -5.16
CA GLU A 17 21.83 8.44 -6.45
C GLU A 17 20.87 7.36 -6.99
N ILE A 18 20.33 6.52 -6.11
CA ILE A 18 19.34 5.49 -6.48
C ILE A 18 18.04 6.17 -6.94
N VAL A 19 17.57 7.18 -6.20
CA VAL A 19 16.36 7.96 -6.52
C VAL A 19 16.53 8.71 -7.85
N ASP A 20 17.67 9.35 -8.07
CA ASP A 20 17.95 10.09 -9.30
C ASP A 20 18.00 9.15 -10.52
N ALA A 21 18.58 7.96 -10.35
CA ALA A 21 18.60 6.95 -11.40
C ALA A 21 17.18 6.43 -11.72
N TYR A 22 16.36 6.21 -10.69
CA TYR A 22 14.94 5.86 -10.87
C TYR A 22 14.16 6.97 -11.58
N ALA A 23 14.32 8.23 -11.16
CA ALA A 23 13.65 9.37 -11.77
C ALA A 23 13.98 9.49 -13.27
N LYS A 24 15.25 9.26 -13.65
CA LYS A 24 15.66 9.23 -15.07
C LYS A 24 14.98 8.11 -15.87
N ASP A 25 14.91 6.90 -15.31
CA ASP A 25 14.22 5.78 -15.98
C ASP A 25 12.72 6.06 -16.10
N TYR A 26 12.11 6.58 -15.04
CA TYR A 26 10.71 6.94 -14.99
C TYR A 26 10.38 8.05 -16.01
N ASP A 27 11.16 9.13 -16.05
CA ASP A 27 11.01 10.20 -17.04
C ASP A 27 11.13 9.69 -18.47
N LYS A 28 12.08 8.78 -18.73
CA LYS A 28 12.23 8.15 -20.04
C LYS A 28 11.00 7.33 -20.39
N TYR A 29 10.47 6.56 -19.45
CA TYR A 29 9.25 5.78 -19.63
C TYR A 29 8.05 6.69 -19.91
N MET A 30 7.85 7.76 -19.12
CA MET A 30 6.76 8.74 -19.33
C MET A 30 6.83 9.44 -20.69
N LYS A 31 8.04 9.66 -21.23
CA LYS A 31 8.25 10.27 -22.56
C LYS A 31 8.19 9.27 -23.72
N THR A 32 8.16 7.97 -23.44
CA THR A 32 8.09 6.95 -24.49
C THR A 32 6.66 6.89 -25.02
N PRO A 33 6.44 7.08 -26.35
CA PRO A 33 5.09 7.03 -26.92
C PRO A 33 4.43 5.67 -26.65
N TYR A 34 3.17 5.71 -26.25
CA TYR A 34 2.31 4.54 -26.10
C TYR A 34 1.08 4.71 -27.02
N PRO A 35 0.62 3.66 -27.72
CA PRO A 35 -0.45 3.74 -28.70
C PRO A 35 -1.84 3.79 -28.04
N TRP A 36 -2.10 4.83 -27.24
CA TRP A 36 -3.41 5.08 -26.63
C TRP A 36 -4.48 5.24 -27.70
N GLN A 37 -5.63 4.59 -27.53
CA GLN A 37 -6.79 4.78 -28.39
C GLN A 37 -7.89 5.52 -27.64
N SER A 38 -8.13 5.13 -26.39
CA SER A 38 -9.24 5.61 -25.57
C SER A 38 -8.86 5.94 -24.13
N TYR A 39 -7.62 5.64 -23.71
CA TYR A 39 -7.15 5.83 -22.34
C TYR A 39 -7.98 5.06 -21.30
N ASN A 40 -8.71 4.03 -21.73
CA ASN A 40 -9.56 3.24 -20.85
C ASN A 40 -8.75 2.43 -19.81
N SER A 41 -9.44 1.82 -18.86
CA SER A 41 -8.81 1.06 -17.77
C SER A 41 -7.95 -0.11 -18.28
N HIS A 42 -8.33 -0.76 -19.38
CA HIS A 42 -7.55 -1.83 -19.99
C HIS A 42 -6.22 -1.32 -20.56
N GLU A 43 -6.25 -0.27 -21.40
CA GLU A 43 -5.05 0.36 -21.95
C GLU A 43 -4.13 0.86 -20.82
N TYR A 44 -4.70 1.41 -19.74
CA TYR A 44 -3.93 1.89 -18.60
C TYR A 44 -3.25 0.77 -17.82
N ARG A 45 -3.91 -0.38 -17.64
CA ARG A 45 -3.30 -1.59 -17.06
C ARG A 45 -2.13 -2.09 -17.88
N GLU A 46 -2.27 -2.19 -19.19
CA GLU A 46 -1.19 -2.60 -20.09
C GLU A 46 0.00 -1.64 -20.05
N TRP A 47 -0.29 -0.34 -20.05
CA TRP A 47 0.73 0.69 -19.89
C TRP A 47 1.46 0.52 -18.55
N LEU A 48 0.75 0.43 -17.42
CA LEU A 48 1.33 0.19 -16.09
C LEU A 48 2.16 -1.10 -16.03
N ALA A 49 1.70 -2.18 -16.67
CA ALA A 49 2.43 -3.43 -16.74
C ALA A 49 3.80 -3.27 -17.44
N ALA A 50 3.87 -2.43 -18.49
CA ALA A 50 5.14 -2.11 -19.16
C ALA A 50 6.15 -1.39 -18.24
N ARG A 51 5.68 -0.73 -17.17
CA ARG A 51 6.52 -0.09 -16.14
C ARG A 51 7.33 -1.08 -15.31
N LYS A 52 6.98 -2.38 -15.33
CA LYS A 52 7.64 -3.43 -14.54
C LYS A 52 9.17 -3.40 -14.67
N THR A 53 9.68 -3.16 -15.88
CA THR A 53 11.14 -3.10 -16.12
C THR A 53 11.83 -1.93 -15.41
N VAL A 54 11.15 -0.79 -15.24
CA VAL A 54 11.65 0.38 -14.50
C VAL A 54 11.73 0.05 -13.01
N GLU A 55 10.66 -0.54 -12.47
CA GLU A 55 10.60 -0.92 -11.05
C GLU A 55 11.64 -2.00 -10.70
N GLN A 56 11.82 -2.99 -11.58
CA GLN A 56 12.83 -4.04 -11.40
C GLN A 56 14.25 -3.49 -11.45
N LYS A 57 14.56 -2.53 -12.33
CA LYS A 57 15.88 -1.88 -12.35
C LYS A 57 16.14 -1.08 -11.07
N SER A 58 15.12 -0.38 -10.56
CA SER A 58 15.21 0.34 -9.29
C SER A 58 15.51 -0.61 -8.13
N ALA A 59 14.77 -1.73 -8.08
CA ALA A 59 14.99 -2.83 -7.14
C ALA A 59 16.40 -3.38 -7.18
N GLN A 60 16.89 -3.66 -8.38
CA GLN A 60 18.21 -4.22 -8.62
C GLN A 60 19.30 -3.27 -8.11
N ARG A 61 19.19 -1.96 -8.37
CA ARG A 61 20.16 -0.96 -7.87
C ARG A 61 20.28 -0.96 -6.35
N VAL A 62 19.15 -1.03 -5.64
CA VAL A 62 19.14 -1.09 -4.16
C VAL A 62 19.91 -2.31 -3.66
N GLN A 63 19.72 -3.47 -4.31
CA GLN A 63 20.37 -4.72 -3.93
C GLN A 63 21.87 -4.74 -4.31
N GLU A 64 22.22 -4.28 -5.51
CA GLU A 64 23.61 -4.19 -5.99
C GLU A 64 24.44 -3.19 -5.17
N ALA A 65 23.79 -2.10 -4.73
CA ALA A 65 24.36 -1.13 -3.81
C ALA A 65 24.55 -1.68 -2.40
N GLU A 66 24.08 -2.90 -2.12
CA GLU A 66 24.07 -3.53 -0.80
C GLU A 66 23.42 -2.62 0.25
N PHE A 67 22.38 -1.88 -0.16
CA PHE A 67 21.87 -0.76 0.62
C PHE A 67 21.42 -1.18 2.03
N PHE A 68 20.76 -2.33 2.14
CA PHE A 68 20.30 -2.87 3.42
C PHE A 68 21.27 -3.86 4.07
N LYS A 69 22.49 -4.02 3.56
CA LYS A 69 23.43 -5.01 4.11
C LYS A 69 23.84 -4.65 5.54
N GLY A 70 23.79 -5.65 6.42
CA GLY A 70 24.07 -5.52 7.84
C GLY A 70 22.97 -4.84 8.66
N VAL A 71 21.82 -4.48 8.05
CA VAL A 71 20.65 -3.98 8.77
C VAL A 71 20.04 -5.11 9.59
N THR A 72 19.76 -4.83 10.86
CA THR A 72 19.20 -5.79 11.82
C THR A 72 17.74 -5.51 12.12
N PHE A 73 17.05 -6.49 12.70
CA PHE A 73 15.68 -6.35 13.19
C PHE A 73 15.55 -5.19 14.19
N ASP A 74 16.47 -5.07 15.15
CA ASP A 74 16.43 -4.04 16.18
C ASP A 74 16.59 -2.64 15.58
N GLU A 75 17.41 -2.49 14.53
CA GLU A 75 17.54 -1.22 13.81
C GLU A 75 16.24 -0.84 13.09
N VAL A 76 15.56 -1.81 12.45
CA VAL A 76 14.24 -1.59 11.86
C VAL A 76 13.23 -1.17 12.93
N GLU A 77 13.18 -1.88 14.06
CA GLU A 77 12.27 -1.55 15.17
C GLU A 77 12.55 -0.16 15.75
N ASN A 78 13.82 0.17 16.01
CA ASN A 78 14.20 1.48 16.51
C ASN A 78 13.89 2.60 15.52
N SER A 79 14.04 2.35 14.22
CA SER A 79 13.66 3.33 13.21
C SER A 79 12.16 3.55 13.19
N VAL A 80 11.34 2.50 13.23
CA VAL A 80 9.87 2.64 13.32
C VAL A 80 9.49 3.42 14.58
N LYS A 81 10.04 3.07 15.75
CA LYS A 81 9.80 3.78 17.02
C LYS A 81 10.12 5.27 16.89
N LYS A 82 11.28 5.61 16.32
CA LYS A 82 11.71 7.00 16.12
C LYS A 82 10.71 7.77 15.25
N HIS A 83 10.35 7.25 14.09
CA HIS A 83 9.48 7.96 13.14
C HIS A 83 8.03 8.09 13.65
N LEU A 84 7.56 7.13 14.45
CA LEU A 84 6.28 7.27 15.15
C LEU A 84 6.35 8.37 16.22
N ALA A 85 7.43 8.40 17.00
CA ALA A 85 7.60 9.36 18.09
C ALA A 85 7.78 10.82 17.60
N ASP A 86 8.46 11.02 16.47
CA ASP A 86 8.68 12.36 15.89
C ASP A 86 7.56 12.80 14.92
N GLY A 87 6.58 11.93 14.65
CA GLY A 87 5.43 12.22 13.79
C GLY A 87 5.74 12.19 12.29
N SER A 88 6.93 11.78 11.86
CA SER A 88 7.25 11.59 10.44
C SER A 88 6.64 10.31 9.85
N LEU A 89 6.22 9.37 10.71
CA LEU A 89 5.35 8.24 10.39
C LEU A 89 4.07 8.36 11.22
N GLN A 90 2.92 8.40 10.56
CA GLN A 90 1.62 8.48 11.20
C GLN A 90 0.66 7.48 10.58
N LEU A 91 -0.16 6.85 11.42
CA LEU A 91 -1.28 6.05 10.96
C LEU A 91 -2.44 7.00 10.64
N ARG A 92 -3.17 6.72 9.56
CA ARG A 92 -4.28 7.58 9.15
C ARG A 92 -5.41 7.51 10.16
N GLN A 93 -6.08 8.63 10.41
CA GLN A 93 -7.29 8.68 11.24
C GLN A 93 -8.32 7.63 10.78
N GLY A 94 -8.96 6.96 11.75
CA GLY A 94 -9.94 5.90 11.49
C GLY A 94 -9.34 4.49 11.35
N TRP A 95 -8.01 4.33 11.37
CA TRP A 95 -7.39 3.00 11.18
C TRP A 95 -7.73 2.03 12.32
N ALA A 96 -7.76 2.50 13.56
CA ALA A 96 -7.98 1.64 14.73
C ALA A 96 -9.45 1.20 14.77
N GLU A 97 -10.35 2.13 14.47
CA GLU A 97 -11.79 1.92 14.36
C GLU A 97 -12.10 0.91 13.24
N LEU A 98 -11.39 0.97 12.11
CA LEU A 98 -11.54 0.00 11.03
C LEU A 98 -11.14 -1.41 11.46
N PHE A 99 -10.01 -1.53 12.17
CA PHE A 99 -9.58 -2.82 12.71
C PHE A 99 -10.58 -3.36 13.76
N GLN A 100 -11.09 -2.50 14.63
CA GLN A 100 -12.11 -2.88 15.62
C GLN A 100 -13.43 -3.29 14.97
N ALA A 101 -13.86 -2.61 13.91
CA ALA A 101 -15.06 -2.98 13.16
C ALA A 101 -14.91 -4.38 12.54
N VAL A 102 -13.74 -4.68 11.97
CA VAL A 102 -13.45 -6.01 11.43
C VAL A 102 -13.34 -7.06 12.53
N LEU A 103 -12.69 -6.76 13.66
CA LEU A 103 -12.58 -7.71 14.78
C LEU A 103 -13.93 -8.10 15.40
N LYS A 104 -14.92 -7.20 15.34
CA LYS A 104 -16.29 -7.47 15.79
C LYS A 104 -17.10 -8.30 14.78
N SER A 105 -16.64 -8.38 13.54
CA SER A 105 -17.22 -9.22 12.49
C SER A 105 -16.54 -10.58 12.48
N ASN A 106 -17.31 -11.66 12.61
CA ASN A 106 -16.74 -13.02 12.60
C ASN A 106 -16.28 -13.46 11.20
N ASP A 107 -16.75 -12.79 10.14
CA ASP A 107 -16.56 -13.21 8.74
C ASP A 107 -15.67 -12.25 7.93
N SER A 108 -15.24 -11.15 8.53
CA SER A 108 -14.40 -10.15 7.87
C SER A 108 -12.92 -10.30 8.25
N ARG A 109 -12.03 -9.93 7.33
CA ARG A 109 -10.58 -9.91 7.58
C ARG A 109 -9.92 -8.76 6.85
N ILE A 110 -8.81 -8.30 7.41
CA ILE A 110 -7.91 -7.29 6.85
C ILE A 110 -6.64 -8.02 6.45
N SER A 111 -6.23 -7.79 5.21
CA SER A 111 -4.89 -8.14 4.72
C SER A 111 -4.25 -6.90 4.11
N ILE A 112 -2.92 -6.80 4.20
CA ILE A 112 -2.16 -5.74 3.53
C ILE A 112 -1.45 -6.32 2.33
N VAL A 113 -1.48 -5.63 1.20
CA VAL A 113 -0.63 -5.90 0.03
C VAL A 113 0.17 -4.64 -0.27
N SER A 114 1.50 -4.72 -0.33
CA SER A 114 2.36 -3.54 -0.42
C SER A 114 3.60 -3.76 -1.26
N VAL A 115 3.98 -2.73 -2.02
CA VAL A 115 5.30 -2.66 -2.69
C VAL A 115 6.42 -2.26 -1.73
N ASN A 116 6.12 -2.02 -0.44
CA ASN A 116 7.13 -1.70 0.57
C ASN A 116 8.19 -2.80 0.66
N TRP A 117 9.38 -2.41 1.09
CA TRP A 117 10.60 -3.22 1.13
C TRP A 117 10.68 -4.15 2.34
N SER A 118 9.84 -3.94 3.36
CA SER A 118 9.85 -4.75 4.58
C SER A 118 8.46 -4.94 5.16
N GLU A 119 7.94 -6.17 5.06
CA GLU A 119 6.80 -6.67 5.83
C GLU A 119 7.00 -6.43 7.33
N THR A 120 8.20 -6.75 7.83
CA THR A 120 8.57 -6.53 9.24
C THR A 120 8.34 -5.08 9.65
N SER A 121 8.74 -4.10 8.83
CA SER A 121 8.52 -2.68 9.14
C SER A 121 7.03 -2.30 9.22
N ILE A 122 6.18 -2.85 8.33
CA ILE A 122 4.73 -2.61 8.35
C ILE A 122 4.13 -3.20 9.62
N ARG A 123 4.45 -4.46 9.94
CA ARG A 123 3.92 -5.14 11.13
C ARG A 123 4.35 -4.44 12.41
N LEU A 124 5.62 -4.03 12.51
CA LEU A 124 6.12 -3.25 13.64
C LEU A 124 5.41 -1.90 13.78
N THR A 125 5.15 -1.22 12.66
CA THR A 125 4.43 0.06 12.66
C THR A 125 3.04 -0.10 13.28
N LEU A 126 2.29 -1.11 12.84
CA LEU A 126 0.95 -1.39 13.37
C LEU A 126 0.99 -1.79 14.85
N LEU A 127 1.92 -2.67 15.25
CA LEU A 127 2.04 -3.11 16.64
C LEU A 127 2.43 -1.97 17.58
N LEU A 128 3.36 -1.12 17.19
CA LEU A 128 3.81 0.01 17.99
C LEU A 128 2.74 1.10 18.06
N ALA A 129 2.02 1.37 16.97
CA ALA A 129 0.89 2.29 16.98
C ALA A 129 -0.25 1.77 17.86
N ALA A 130 -0.57 0.47 17.80
CA ALA A 130 -1.61 -0.15 18.63
C ALA A 130 -1.29 -0.05 20.13
N ARG A 131 -0.02 -0.13 20.54
CA ARG A 131 0.42 0.09 21.93
C ARG A 131 0.19 1.52 22.43
N GLY A 132 0.17 2.50 21.52
CA GLY A 132 -0.09 3.90 21.85
C GLY A 132 -1.57 4.27 21.94
N LEU A 133 -2.48 3.36 21.59
CA LEU A 133 -3.92 3.60 21.72
C LEU A 133 -4.36 3.55 23.19
N VAL A 134 -5.47 4.21 23.49
CA VAL A 134 -6.14 4.12 24.79
C VAL A 134 -7.37 3.24 24.61
N LEU A 135 -7.23 1.92 24.82
CA LEU A 135 -8.32 0.94 24.73
C LEU A 135 -8.47 0.14 26.02
N PRO A 136 -9.62 -0.54 26.24
CA PRO A 136 -9.71 -1.60 27.23
C PRO A 136 -8.61 -2.66 27.05
N GLU A 137 -8.15 -3.26 28.14
CA GLU A 137 -7.06 -4.25 28.12
C GLU A 137 -7.34 -5.42 27.17
N GLN A 138 -8.58 -5.94 27.19
CA GLN A 138 -8.99 -7.03 26.33
C GLN A 138 -8.93 -6.65 24.84
N ASP A 139 -9.43 -5.47 24.48
CA ASP A 139 -9.40 -4.95 23.11
C ASP A 139 -7.95 -4.76 22.62
N HIS A 140 -7.04 -4.32 23.51
CA HIS A 140 -5.61 -4.24 23.20
C HIS A 140 -5.01 -5.62 22.90
N ILE A 141 -5.34 -6.63 23.70
CA ILE A 141 -4.83 -8.01 23.52
C ILE A 141 -5.34 -8.57 22.19
N GLU A 142 -6.61 -8.39 21.88
CA GLU A 142 -7.23 -8.86 20.63
C GLU A 142 -6.65 -8.19 19.40
N LEU A 143 -6.56 -6.85 19.41
CA LEU A 143 -5.95 -6.08 18.32
C LEU A 143 -4.49 -6.48 18.09
N THR A 144 -3.72 -6.63 19.17
CA THR A 144 -2.30 -7.03 19.07
C THR A 144 -2.18 -8.43 18.47
N ARG A 145 -2.96 -9.40 18.96
CA ARG A 145 -2.96 -10.78 18.44
C ARG A 145 -3.33 -10.80 16.96
N TYR A 146 -4.34 -10.03 16.59
CA TYR A 146 -4.78 -9.93 15.20
C TYR A 146 -3.70 -9.33 14.29
N ILE A 147 -3.07 -8.23 14.69
CA ILE A 147 -1.94 -7.63 13.93
C ILE A 147 -0.76 -8.60 13.84
N GLN A 148 -0.53 -9.45 14.84
CA GLN A 148 0.52 -10.47 14.78
C GLN A 148 0.23 -11.54 13.73
N SER A 149 -1.03 -11.97 13.59
CA SER A 149 -1.43 -13.05 12.69
C SER A 149 -1.94 -12.61 11.33
N MET A 150 -2.28 -11.33 11.13
CA MET A 150 -2.84 -10.84 9.87
C MET A 150 -1.88 -11.03 8.71
N THR A 151 -2.43 -11.35 7.54
CA THR A 151 -1.66 -11.52 6.31
C THR A 151 -1.15 -10.16 5.82
N ILE A 152 0.18 -10.07 5.64
CA ILE A 152 0.84 -8.92 5.01
C ILE A 152 1.66 -9.47 3.85
N ASN A 153 1.21 -9.21 2.63
CA ASN A 153 1.96 -9.51 1.41
C ASN A 153 2.79 -8.28 1.03
N ALA A 154 4.04 -8.23 1.49
CA ALA A 154 5.01 -7.22 1.09
C ALA A 154 6.35 -7.87 0.73
N ASN A 155 7.30 -7.07 0.26
CA ASN A 155 8.70 -7.51 0.16
C ASN A 155 9.33 -7.55 1.56
N GLU A 156 10.46 -8.22 1.70
CA GLU A 156 11.22 -8.28 2.96
C GLU A 156 12.72 -8.09 2.73
N ILE A 157 13.36 -7.47 3.73
CA ILE A 157 14.82 -7.39 3.81
C ILE A 157 15.33 -8.75 4.33
N ALA A 158 16.09 -9.46 3.51
CA ALA A 158 16.54 -10.80 3.84
C ALA A 158 17.54 -10.80 5.00
N GLY A 159 17.34 -11.65 6.01
CA GLY A 159 18.32 -11.88 7.08
C GLY A 159 18.32 -10.84 8.21
N LEU A 160 17.25 -10.07 8.41
CA LEU A 160 17.17 -9.09 9.52
C LEU A 160 17.46 -9.70 10.91
N ARG A 161 17.18 -10.99 11.10
CA ARG A 161 17.38 -11.70 12.38
C ARG A 161 18.68 -12.50 12.45
N GLU A 162 19.49 -12.49 11.40
CA GLU A 162 20.78 -13.16 11.40
C GLU A 162 21.80 -12.39 12.25
N PRO A 163 22.78 -13.06 12.88
CA PRO A 163 23.78 -12.40 13.72
C PRO A 163 24.57 -11.28 13.01
N GLY A 164 24.78 -11.42 11.69
CA GLY A 164 25.44 -10.41 10.85
C GLY A 164 24.50 -9.35 10.27
N GLY A 165 23.21 -9.42 10.58
CA GLY A 165 22.15 -8.66 9.92
C GLY A 165 21.92 -9.08 8.47
N SER A 166 21.21 -8.22 7.75
CA SER A 166 20.73 -8.48 6.41
C SER A 166 21.84 -8.72 5.39
N SER A 167 21.56 -9.59 4.40
CA SER A 167 22.44 -9.80 3.25
C SER A 167 22.42 -8.63 2.25
N GLY A 168 21.51 -7.68 2.41
CA GLY A 168 21.23 -6.60 1.46
C GLY A 168 20.26 -7.00 0.33
N GLN A 169 19.87 -8.28 0.27
CA GLN A 169 18.86 -8.76 -0.68
C GLN A 169 17.45 -8.38 -0.21
N ILE A 170 16.59 -8.14 -1.18
CA ILE A 170 15.16 -7.95 -0.97
C ILE A 170 14.49 -9.16 -1.57
N CYS A 171 13.73 -9.88 -0.78
CA CYS A 171 13.07 -11.09 -1.22
C CYS A 171 11.68 -11.20 -0.60
N ARG A 172 10.89 -12.14 -1.12
CA ARG A 172 9.79 -12.75 -0.36
C ARG A 172 10.19 -14.16 0.02
N LEU A 173 9.73 -14.60 1.19
CA LEU A 173 9.98 -15.96 1.68
C LEU A 173 9.53 -17.06 0.71
N HIS A 174 8.58 -16.80 -0.21
CA HIS A 174 7.97 -17.81 -1.08
C HIS A 174 7.51 -17.31 -2.47
N GLY A 175 8.13 -16.29 -3.07
CA GLY A 175 7.66 -15.83 -4.40
C GLY A 175 8.43 -14.66 -5.01
N GLU A 176 7.90 -14.18 -6.14
CA GLU A 176 8.38 -12.97 -6.81
C GLU A 176 8.08 -11.71 -5.97
N ASP A 177 8.94 -10.70 -6.10
CA ASP A 177 8.77 -9.41 -5.46
C ASP A 177 7.48 -8.69 -5.91
N ILE A 178 6.86 -7.95 -5.00
CA ILE A 178 5.70 -7.11 -5.28
C ILE A 178 6.20 -5.72 -5.64
N ARG A 179 6.08 -5.34 -6.92
CA ARG A 179 6.65 -4.09 -7.45
C ARG A 179 5.64 -3.24 -8.20
N THR A 180 4.67 -3.88 -8.82
CA THR A 180 3.72 -3.23 -9.73
C THR A 180 2.28 -3.41 -9.29
N SER A 181 1.39 -2.66 -9.93
CA SER A 181 -0.08 -2.82 -9.83
C SER A 181 -0.51 -4.26 -10.06
N ASN A 182 0.00 -4.87 -11.14
CA ASN A 182 -0.29 -6.25 -11.49
C ASN A 182 0.23 -7.27 -10.47
N ASP A 183 1.40 -7.02 -9.86
CA ASP A 183 1.91 -7.92 -8.82
C ASP A 183 1.02 -7.89 -7.57
N LYS A 184 0.45 -6.72 -7.21
CA LYS A 184 -0.51 -6.64 -6.10
C LYS A 184 -1.80 -7.39 -6.41
N LEU A 185 -2.29 -7.29 -7.65
CA LEU A 185 -3.54 -7.93 -8.08
C LEU A 185 -3.55 -9.46 -7.84
N ARG A 186 -2.39 -10.12 -7.94
CA ARG A 186 -2.26 -11.57 -7.69
C ARG A 186 -2.62 -11.99 -6.25
N TYR A 187 -2.67 -11.05 -5.32
CA TYR A 187 -3.02 -11.28 -3.91
C TYR A 187 -4.44 -10.85 -3.58
N LEU A 188 -5.18 -10.26 -4.53
CA LEU A 188 -6.58 -9.94 -4.36
C LEU A 188 -7.39 -11.26 -4.39
N PRO A 189 -8.28 -11.51 -3.42
CA PRO A 189 -9.17 -12.67 -3.49
C PRO A 189 -9.98 -12.63 -4.78
N LYS A 190 -10.05 -13.75 -5.50
CA LYS A 190 -10.84 -13.84 -6.73
C LYS A 190 -12.33 -14.01 -6.39
N PRO A 191 -13.24 -13.27 -7.05
CA PRO A 191 -14.68 -13.38 -6.80
C PRO A 191 -15.21 -14.82 -6.96
N ASP A 192 -14.75 -15.52 -7.99
CA ASP A 192 -15.22 -16.87 -8.35
C ASP A 192 -14.89 -17.96 -7.32
N GLU A 193 -13.95 -17.70 -6.40
CA GLU A 193 -13.40 -18.72 -5.50
C GLU A 193 -13.89 -18.61 -4.06
N SER A 194 -14.58 -17.51 -3.67
CA SER A 194 -14.75 -17.24 -2.22
C SER A 194 -16.08 -16.69 -1.72
N ASN A 195 -17.02 -16.24 -2.57
CA ASN A 195 -18.26 -15.58 -2.08
C ASN A 195 -17.97 -14.42 -1.09
N VAL A 196 -16.76 -13.84 -1.16
CA VAL A 196 -16.27 -12.77 -0.29
C VAL A 196 -16.44 -11.44 -1.02
N PHE A 197 -17.04 -10.46 -0.35
CA PHE A 197 -17.05 -9.08 -0.80
C PHE A 197 -15.69 -8.42 -0.49
N VAL A 198 -14.99 -7.98 -1.54
CA VAL A 198 -13.63 -7.44 -1.47
C VAL A 198 -13.66 -5.92 -1.53
N ILE A 199 -13.22 -5.30 -0.43
CA ILE A 199 -12.96 -3.85 -0.38
C ILE A 199 -11.44 -3.65 -0.51
N TYR A 200 -11.00 -2.91 -1.52
CA TYR A 200 -9.60 -2.56 -1.69
C TYR A 200 -9.37 -1.07 -1.46
N VAL A 201 -8.43 -0.74 -0.58
CA VAL A 201 -8.06 0.65 -0.29
C VAL A 201 -6.61 0.88 -0.72
N GLY A 202 -6.38 1.86 -1.59
CA GLY A 202 -5.05 2.21 -2.12
C GLY A 202 -4.94 3.69 -2.43
N ASP A 203 -3.74 4.21 -2.58
CA ASP A 203 -3.49 5.65 -2.72
C ASP A 203 -2.81 6.06 -4.04
N SER A 204 -2.29 5.08 -4.79
CA SER A 204 -1.35 5.33 -5.88
C SER A 204 -1.68 4.57 -7.17
N SER A 205 -0.96 4.86 -8.26
CA SER A 205 -1.05 4.06 -9.50
C SER A 205 -0.60 2.60 -9.33
N THR A 206 0.17 2.26 -8.28
CA THR A 206 0.51 0.86 -7.97
C THR A 206 -0.65 0.07 -7.35
N ASP A 207 -1.78 0.73 -7.14
CA ASP A 207 -3.01 0.16 -6.61
C ASP A 207 -4.11 0.04 -7.66
N PHE A 208 -3.89 0.57 -8.87
CA PHE A 208 -4.94 0.74 -9.87
C PHE A 208 -5.65 -0.57 -10.24
N ASP A 209 -4.91 -1.66 -10.43
CA ASP A 209 -5.45 -2.94 -10.85
C ASP A 209 -6.38 -3.47 -9.75
N CYS A 210 -5.93 -3.42 -8.49
CA CYS A 210 -6.73 -3.83 -7.34
C CYS A 210 -7.92 -2.91 -7.06
N LEU A 211 -7.77 -1.59 -7.27
CA LEU A 211 -8.86 -0.63 -7.12
C LEU A 211 -10.00 -0.96 -8.08
N VAL A 212 -9.68 -1.33 -9.31
CA VAL A 212 -10.68 -1.61 -10.35
C VAL A 212 -11.24 -3.04 -10.29
N ASP A 213 -10.48 -4.03 -9.79
CA ASP A 213 -10.94 -5.44 -9.72
C ASP A 213 -11.63 -5.80 -8.38
N ALA A 214 -11.61 -4.93 -7.38
CA ALA A 214 -12.34 -5.13 -6.13
C ALA A 214 -13.84 -4.84 -6.31
N ASP A 215 -14.70 -5.48 -5.49
CA ASP A 215 -16.13 -5.16 -5.45
C ASP A 215 -16.37 -3.70 -5.02
N LEU A 216 -15.48 -3.18 -4.16
CA LEU A 216 -15.40 -1.76 -3.84
C LEU A 216 -13.94 -1.29 -3.79
N GLY A 217 -13.52 -0.56 -4.82
CA GLY A 217 -12.27 0.20 -4.82
C GLY A 217 -12.40 1.56 -4.12
N VAL A 218 -11.45 1.87 -3.23
CA VAL A 218 -11.35 3.16 -2.53
C VAL A 218 -9.97 3.77 -2.74
N TRP A 219 -9.91 4.82 -3.55
CA TRP A 219 -8.73 5.67 -3.68
C TRP A 219 -8.64 6.64 -2.49
N LEU A 220 -7.72 6.34 -1.59
CA LEU A 220 -7.53 7.03 -0.32
C LEU A 220 -6.53 8.18 -0.44
N CYS A 221 -7.04 9.39 -0.68
CA CYS A 221 -6.20 10.56 -0.93
C CYS A 221 -6.66 11.76 -0.09
N ASN A 222 -5.83 12.16 0.88
CA ASN A 222 -6.14 13.26 1.80
C ASN A 222 -5.93 14.62 1.12
N VAL A 223 -6.93 15.04 0.34
CA VAL A 223 -7.00 16.37 -0.29
C VAL A 223 -8.42 16.93 -0.11
N PRO A 224 -8.60 18.25 -0.10
CA PRO A 224 -9.93 18.84 -0.20
C PRO A 224 -10.64 18.37 -1.49
N GLU A 225 -11.98 18.28 -1.47
CA GLU A 225 -12.75 17.85 -2.64
C GLU A 225 -12.50 18.75 -3.88
N SER A 226 -12.24 20.04 -3.65
CA SER A 226 -11.87 21.00 -4.69
C SER A 226 -10.56 20.68 -5.41
N GLU A 227 -9.65 19.95 -4.77
CA GLU A 227 -8.33 19.58 -5.32
C GLU A 227 -8.31 18.14 -5.85
N ARG A 228 -9.34 17.34 -5.55
CA ARG A 228 -9.46 15.91 -5.91
C ARG A 228 -9.16 15.64 -7.38
N GLN A 229 -9.73 16.42 -8.30
CA GLN A 229 -9.52 16.20 -9.73
C GLN A 229 -8.06 16.41 -10.15
N GLN A 230 -7.41 17.47 -9.65
CA GLN A 230 -6.01 17.71 -9.96
C GLN A 230 -5.14 16.60 -9.37
N LYS A 231 -5.40 16.20 -8.12
CA LYS A 231 -4.65 15.14 -7.48
C LYS A 231 -4.83 13.78 -8.17
N PHE A 232 -6.01 13.54 -8.73
CA PHE A 232 -6.30 12.36 -9.54
C PHE A 232 -5.44 12.34 -10.80
N LYS A 233 -5.34 13.46 -11.52
CA LYS A 233 -4.45 13.62 -12.66
C LYS A 233 -3.00 13.32 -12.30
N ASP A 234 -2.50 13.92 -11.22
CA ASP A 234 -1.11 13.72 -10.79
C ASP A 234 -0.82 12.25 -10.44
N THR A 235 -1.81 11.53 -9.92
CA THR A 235 -1.66 10.16 -9.43
C THR A 235 -1.81 9.13 -10.55
N PHE A 236 -2.79 9.32 -11.43
CA PHE A 236 -3.22 8.34 -12.42
C PHE A 236 -2.93 8.73 -13.86
N ALA A 237 -2.29 9.87 -14.14
CA ALA A 237 -1.91 10.22 -15.50
C ALA A 237 -1.15 9.06 -16.20
N PRO A 238 -1.47 8.78 -17.48
CA PRO A 238 -2.39 9.52 -18.35
C PRO A 238 -3.88 9.04 -18.32
N PHE A 239 -4.29 8.19 -17.37
CA PHE A 239 -5.66 7.67 -17.29
C PHE A 239 -6.74 8.75 -17.14
N ASP A 240 -6.37 9.92 -16.63
CA ASP A 240 -7.27 11.07 -16.50
C ASP A 240 -7.88 11.54 -17.85
N GLN A 241 -7.23 11.18 -18.97
CA GLN A 241 -7.74 11.44 -20.31
C GLN A 241 -8.93 10.56 -20.71
N SER A 242 -9.25 9.52 -19.94
CA SER A 242 -10.47 8.71 -20.12
C SER A 242 -11.75 9.49 -19.82
N GLY A 243 -11.65 10.63 -19.13
CA GLY A 243 -12.79 11.39 -18.61
C GLY A 243 -13.34 10.87 -17.29
N PHE A 244 -12.80 9.78 -16.74
CA PHE A 244 -13.18 9.25 -15.43
C PHE A 244 -12.55 10.08 -14.29
N TYR A 245 -13.38 10.44 -13.30
CA TYR A 245 -12.95 11.01 -12.03
C TYR A 245 -13.80 10.39 -10.91
N PRO A 246 -13.19 9.76 -9.89
CA PRO A 246 -13.92 8.99 -8.91
C PRO A 246 -14.79 9.89 -8.03
N SER A 247 -16.07 9.59 -7.90
CA SER A 247 -16.99 10.25 -6.98
C SER A 247 -16.57 10.07 -5.52
N PRO A 248 -16.99 10.94 -4.58
CA PRO A 248 -16.69 10.73 -3.17
C PRO A 248 -17.36 9.45 -2.68
N LEU A 249 -16.67 8.65 -1.87
CA LEU A 249 -17.25 7.45 -1.25
C LEU A 249 -18.48 7.79 -0.40
N ALA A 250 -18.53 9.00 0.16
CA ALA A 250 -19.70 9.51 0.88
C ALA A 250 -20.96 9.70 0.00
N ALA A 251 -20.88 9.55 -1.32
CA ALA A 251 -22.02 9.60 -2.22
C ALA A 251 -22.87 8.32 -2.19
N ILE A 252 -22.28 7.18 -1.81
CA ILE A 252 -23.00 5.91 -1.65
C ILE A 252 -23.48 5.72 -0.20
N ARG A 253 -24.50 4.88 0.00
CA ARG A 253 -25.10 4.61 1.33
C ARG A 253 -24.93 3.16 1.74
N ARG A 254 -24.83 2.26 0.77
CA ARG A 254 -24.60 0.83 0.94
C ARG A 254 -23.55 0.34 -0.04
N PHE A 255 -22.98 -0.83 0.24
CA PHE A 255 -22.02 -1.45 -0.67
C PHE A 255 -22.63 -1.78 -2.04
N GLU A 256 -23.91 -2.15 -2.09
CA GLU A 256 -24.67 -2.43 -3.32
C GLU A 256 -24.86 -1.21 -4.24
N ASP A 257 -24.68 0.01 -3.73
CA ASP A 257 -24.80 1.24 -4.52
C ASP A 257 -23.52 1.52 -5.36
N ALA A 258 -22.44 0.77 -5.13
CA ALA A 258 -21.17 0.95 -5.82
C ALA A 258 -21.28 0.55 -7.30
N THR A 259 -21.09 1.51 -8.21
CA THR A 259 -21.24 1.35 -9.66
C THR A 259 -20.09 1.95 -10.48
N GLU A 260 -19.23 2.75 -9.86
CA GLU A 260 -18.05 3.33 -10.48
C GLU A 260 -16.83 2.39 -10.40
N LEU A 261 -15.80 2.64 -11.20
CA LEU A 261 -14.55 1.86 -11.17
C LEU A 261 -13.91 1.85 -9.78
N PHE A 262 -13.95 2.98 -9.07
CA PHE A 262 -13.58 3.13 -7.67
C PHE A 262 -14.01 4.51 -7.18
N TYR A 263 -14.05 4.70 -5.87
CA TYR A 263 -14.47 5.94 -5.21
C TYR A 263 -13.29 6.63 -4.52
N TRP A 264 -13.39 7.93 -4.33
CA TRP A 264 -12.40 8.72 -3.58
C TRP A 264 -12.79 8.86 -2.11
N SER A 265 -11.83 8.74 -1.19
CA SER A 265 -12.02 9.09 0.22
C SER A 265 -10.81 9.85 0.78
N PRO A 266 -11.01 10.92 1.58
CA PRO A 266 -9.91 11.62 2.25
C PRO A 266 -9.27 10.79 3.37
N ASP A 267 -10.08 9.98 4.05
CA ASP A 267 -9.71 9.13 5.18
C ASP A 267 -10.60 7.87 5.26
N PHE A 268 -10.57 7.16 6.38
CA PHE A 268 -11.36 5.94 6.59
C PHE A 268 -12.80 6.20 7.07
N GLU A 269 -13.16 7.43 7.44
CA GLU A 269 -14.46 7.75 8.04
C GLU A 269 -15.64 7.42 7.11
N PRO A 270 -15.64 7.79 5.80
CA PRO A 270 -16.71 7.40 4.90
C PRO A 270 -16.87 5.88 4.76
N LEU A 271 -15.76 5.14 4.80
CA LEU A 271 -15.80 3.68 4.75
C LEU A 271 -16.39 3.07 6.03
N LEU A 272 -16.01 3.59 7.21
CA LEU A 272 -16.57 3.17 8.50
C LEU A 272 -18.09 3.36 8.55
N ARG A 273 -18.61 4.45 7.97
CA ARG A 273 -20.06 4.69 7.90
C ARG A 273 -20.77 3.64 7.06
N LEU A 274 -20.16 3.15 5.98
CA LEU A 274 -20.73 2.08 5.16
C LEU A 274 -20.82 0.77 5.96
N PHE A 275 -19.78 0.41 6.71
CA PHE A 275 -19.83 -0.76 7.60
C PHE A 275 -20.94 -0.66 8.65
N VAL A 276 -21.15 0.53 9.23
CA VAL A 276 -22.24 0.73 10.20
C VAL A 276 -23.61 0.62 9.53
N ALA A 277 -23.79 1.23 8.37
CA ALA A 277 -25.06 1.19 7.63
C ALA A 277 -25.43 -0.22 7.19
N ASP A 278 -24.45 -1.02 6.77
CA ASP A 278 -24.65 -2.39 6.31
C ASP A 278 -24.98 -3.34 7.48
N SER A 279 -24.39 -3.11 8.66
CA SER A 279 -24.68 -3.92 9.87
C SER A 279 -26.08 -3.73 10.46
N GLN A 280 -26.85 -2.74 10.00
CA GLN A 280 -28.20 -2.43 10.46
C GLN A 280 -29.31 -2.94 9.52
N ALA A 281 -28.95 -3.56 8.39
CA ALA A 281 -29.87 -4.15 7.42
C ALA A 281 -30.13 -5.64 7.69
#